data_AF-A0A6I1NR88-F1
#
_entry.id   AF-A0A6I1NR88-F1
#
_cell.length_a   1.000
_cell.length_b   1.000
_cell.length_c   1.000
_cell.angle_alpha   90.00
_cell.angle_beta   90.00
_cell.angle_gamma   90.00
#
_symmetry.space_group_name_H-M   'P 1'
#
loop_
_entity.id
_entity.type
_entity.pdbx_description
1 polymer ?
#
loop_
_entity_poly.entity_id
_entity_poly.type
_entity_poly.pdbx_seq_one_letter_code
_entity_poly.pdbx_strand_id
1 'polypeptide(L)' 'MADKKISKEPLSAADRQRLYKKRQRDAGFRHTSVWIHTETEEEGKLAARDGKPLNPMASRDPLSWATGWISEKGKQHP' A
#
# COMPACT_ATOMS: atom_id res chain seq x y z
N MET A 1 36.93 29.98 -5.92
CA MET A 1 35.62 29.30 -6.05
C MET A 1 35.92 27.80 -5.96
N ALA A 2 35.71 27.17 -4.80
CA ALA A 2 36.03 25.75 -4.63
C ALA A 2 34.86 24.90 -5.12
N ASP A 3 35.06 24.21 -6.24
CA ASP A 3 34.17 23.14 -6.69
C ASP A 3 34.15 22.03 -5.63
N LYS A 4 33.09 22.04 -4.81
CA LYS A 4 32.77 20.91 -3.93
C LYS A 4 32.50 19.72 -4.84
N LYS A 5 33.48 18.82 -4.97
CA LYS A 5 33.27 17.46 -5.46
C LYS A 5 32.18 16.83 -4.60
N ILE A 6 30.95 16.79 -5.10
CA ILE A 6 29.87 16.02 -4.51
C ILE A 6 30.26 14.57 -4.72
N SER A 7 30.84 13.93 -3.70
CA SER A 7 31.00 12.49 -3.67
C SER A 7 29.59 11.89 -3.84
N LYS A 8 29.37 11.16 -4.93
CA LYS A 8 28.13 10.41 -5.18
C LYS A 8 28.13 9.14 -4.31
N GLU A 9 28.21 9.31 -3.00
CA GLU A 9 27.99 8.19 -2.09
C GLU A 9 26.54 7.70 -2.25
N PRO A 10 26.33 6.39 -2.36
CA PRO A 10 24.99 5.84 -2.50
C PRO A 10 24.17 6.20 -1.26
N LEU A 11 22.96 6.73 -1.49
CA LEU A 11 22.01 7.06 -0.43
C LEU A 11 21.82 5.86 0.52
N SER A 12 21.79 6.13 1.82
CA SER A 12 21.48 5.10 2.82
C SER A 12 20.04 4.60 2.67
N ALA A 13 19.72 3.44 3.26
CA ALA A 13 18.35 2.92 3.29
C ALA A 13 17.38 3.91 3.97
N ALA A 14 17.83 4.58 5.03
CA ALA A 14 17.06 5.59 5.75
C ALA A 14 16.76 6.81 4.86
N ASP A 15 17.74 7.27 4.10
CA ASP A 15 17.56 8.41 3.18
C ASP A 15 16.57 8.08 2.07
N ARG A 16 16.65 6.88 1.50
CA ARG A 16 15.69 6.41 0.48
C ARG A 16 14.27 6.35 1.04
N GLN A 17 14.10 5.82 2.25
CA GLN A 17 12.78 5.76 2.90
C GLN A 17 12.22 7.15 3.18
N ARG A 18 13.07 8.09 3.62
CA ARG A 18 12.69 9.50 3.84
C ARG A 18 12.25 10.17 2.54
N LEU A 19 13.01 10.02 1.47
CA LEU A 19 12.70 10.58 0.15
C LEU A 19 11.42 9.98 -0.44
N TYR A 20 11.19 8.68 -0.26
CA TYR A 20 9.94 8.04 -0.67
C TYR A 20 8.74 8.62 0.09
N LYS A 21 8.81 8.68 1.43
CA LYS A 21 7.73 9.27 2.25
C LYS A 21 7.46 10.73 1.87
N LYS A 22 8.49 11.50 1.53
CA LYS A 22 8.32 12.88 1.05
C LYS A 22 7.51 12.91 -0.24
N ARG A 23 7.92 12.14 -1.26
CA ARG A 23 7.19 12.05 -2.54
C ARG A 23 5.72 11.64 -2.37
N GLN A 24 5.44 10.69 -1.47
CA GLN A 24 4.06 10.27 -1.18
C GLN A 24 3.23 11.41 -0.57
N ARG A 25 3.81 12.18 0.38
CA ARG A 25 3.13 13.35 0.95
C ARG A 25 2.90 14.46 -0.06
N ASP A 26 3.91 14.74 -0.90
CA ASP A 26 3.81 15.76 -1.95
C ASP A 26 2.72 15.38 -2.98
N ALA A 27 2.46 14.08 -3.17
CA ALA A 27 1.36 13.55 -3.99
C ALA A 27 0.00 13.49 -3.26
N GLY A 28 -0.10 14.02 -2.03
CA GLY A 28 -1.34 14.08 -1.25
C GLY A 28 -1.65 12.85 -0.41
N PHE A 29 -0.76 11.84 -0.35
CA PHE A 29 -0.98 10.66 0.47
C PHE A 29 -0.60 10.89 1.94
N ARG A 30 -1.42 10.33 2.85
CA ARG A 30 -1.11 10.21 4.27
C ARG A 30 -0.75 8.76 4.60
N HIS A 31 0.33 8.56 5.34
CA HIS A 31 0.67 7.25 5.88
C HIS A 31 -0.17 6.96 7.14
N THR A 32 -0.94 5.89 7.09
CA THR A 32 -1.70 5.34 8.21
C THR A 32 -1.32 3.87 8.34
N SER A 33 -0.96 3.44 9.55
CA SER A 33 -0.65 2.04 9.84
C SER A 33 -1.88 1.37 10.44
N VAL A 34 -2.26 0.21 9.91
CA VAL A 34 -3.40 -0.59 10.36
C VAL A 34 -2.99 -2.06 10.47
N TRP A 35 -3.67 -2.82 11.32
CA TRP A 35 -3.55 -4.27 11.38
C TRP A 35 -4.60 -4.90 10.45
N ILE A 36 -4.22 -5.97 9.76
CA ILE A 36 -5.10 -6.71 8.84
C ILE A 36 -5.35 -8.11 9.40
N HIS A 37 -6.62 -8.48 9.53
CA HIS A 37 -7.04 -9.83 9.88
C HIS A 37 -6.92 -10.74 8.65
N THR A 38 -5.98 -11.68 8.69
CA THR A 38 -5.54 -12.46 7.52
C THR A 38 -6.65 -13.32 6.91
N GLU A 39 -7.47 -13.97 7.74
CA GLU A 39 -8.58 -14.81 7.25
C GLU A 39 -9.62 -13.95 6.50
N THR A 40 -9.94 -12.79 7.06
CA THR A 40 -10.93 -11.88 6.48
C THR A 40 -10.40 -11.20 5.21
N GLU A 41 -9.09 -10.94 5.12
CA GLU A 41 -8.45 -10.53 3.88
C GLU A 41 -8.60 -11.59 2.77
N GLU A 42 -8.40 -12.87 3.10
CA GLU A 42 -8.55 -13.94 2.12
C GLU A 42 -10.00 -14.12 1.65
N GLU A 43 -10.98 -13.99 2.54
CA GLU A 43 -12.40 -13.94 2.17
C GLU A 43 -12.69 -12.84 1.14
N GLY A 44 -12.09 -11.66 1.31
CA GLY A 44 -12.19 -10.55 0.37
C GLY A 44 -11.59 -10.87 -0.99
N LYS A 45 -10.41 -11.51 -1.03
CA LYS A 45 -9.78 -11.96 -2.27
C LYS A 45 -10.63 -12.99 -3.01
N LEU A 46 -11.16 -13.99 -2.29
CA LEU A 46 -12.04 -15.01 -2.87
C LEU A 46 -13.30 -14.37 -3.46
N ALA A 47 -13.93 -13.43 -2.75
CA ALA A 47 -15.08 -12.72 -3.26
C ALA A 47 -14.78 -11.91 -4.54
N ALA A 48 -13.61 -11.28 -4.64
CA ALA A 48 -13.18 -10.59 -5.86
C ALA A 48 -12.95 -11.55 -7.04
N ARG A 49 -12.36 -12.73 -6.79
CA ARG A 49 -12.19 -13.81 -7.79
C ARG A 49 -13.54 -14.32 -8.28
N ASP A 50 -14.49 -14.50 -7.37
CA ASP A 50 -15.87 -14.92 -7.66
C ASP A 50 -16.70 -13.85 -8.39
N GLY A 51 -16.16 -12.65 -8.60
CA GLY A 51 -16.88 -11.54 -9.23
C GLY A 51 -17.95 -10.90 -8.34
N LYS A 52 -17.94 -11.16 -7.03
CA LYS A 52 -18.88 -10.55 -6.09
C LYS A 52 -18.59 -9.05 -5.92
N PRO A 53 -19.61 -8.21 -5.68
CA PRO A 53 -19.40 -6.78 -5.43
C PRO A 53 -18.61 -6.54 -4.14
N LEU A 54 -17.97 -5.37 -4.05
CA LEU A 54 -17.29 -4.92 -2.83
C LEU A 54 -18.33 -4.63 -1.73
N ASN A 55 -18.56 -5.59 -0.84
CA ASN A 55 -19.51 -5.47 0.28
C ASN A 55 -18.89 -5.94 1.61
N PRO A 56 -18.00 -5.14 2.21
CA PRO A 56 -17.23 -5.54 3.40
C PRO A 56 -18.02 -5.51 4.71
N MET A 57 -19.17 -4.82 4.76
CA MET A 57 -19.84 -4.48 6.03
C MET A 57 -20.39 -5.70 6.79
N ALA A 58 -20.56 -6.84 6.12
CA ALA A 58 -21.03 -8.09 6.74
C ALA A 58 -19.88 -8.96 7.28
N SER A 59 -18.62 -8.58 7.07
CA SER A 59 -17.47 -9.38 7.52
C SER A 59 -17.07 -9.06 8.95
N ARG A 60 -16.26 -9.94 9.54
CA ARG A 60 -15.70 -9.78 10.88
C ARG A 60 -14.83 -8.52 11.01
N ASP A 61 -14.09 -8.18 9.95
CA ASP A 61 -13.25 -7.00 9.85
C ASP A 61 -13.42 -6.39 8.46
N PRO A 62 -14.29 -5.37 8.32
CA PRO A 62 -14.62 -4.78 7.03
C PRO A 62 -13.40 -4.20 6.29
N LEU A 63 -12.43 -3.61 7.01
CA LEU A 63 -11.25 -3.02 6.39
C LEU A 63 -10.33 -4.10 5.83
N SER A 64 -10.13 -5.18 6.57
CA SER A 64 -9.32 -6.33 6.14
C SER A 64 -9.95 -7.00 4.91
N TRP A 65 -11.27 -7.17 4.91
CA TRP A 65 -12.01 -7.73 3.78
C TRP A 65 -11.88 -6.87 2.53
N ALA A 66 -12.14 -5.56 2.66
CA ALA A 66 -12.04 -4.62 1.55
C ALA A 66 -10.62 -4.58 0.97
N THR A 67 -9.60 -4.63 1.84
CA THR A 67 -8.18 -4.69 1.44
C THR A 67 -7.91 -5.89 0.53
N GLY A 68 -8.36 -7.08 0.93
CA GLY A 68 -8.23 -8.30 0.13
C GLY A 68 -8.92 -8.20 -1.23
N TRP A 69 -10.16 -7.71 -1.25
CA TRP A 69 -10.95 -7.55 -2.48
C TRP A 69 -10.28 -6.58 -3.47
N ILE A 70 -9.85 -5.40 -3.00
CA ILE A 70 -9.20 -4.38 -3.83
C ILE A 70 -7.86 -4.88 -4.39
N SER A 71 -7.05 -5.55 -3.55
CA SER A 71 -5.76 -6.13 -3.95
C SER A 71 -5.91 -7.14 -5.08
N GLU A 72 -6.96 -7.96 -5.03
CA GLU A 72 -7.21 -8.96 -6.06
C GLU A 72 -7.73 -8.34 -7.38
N LYS A 73 -8.61 -7.33 -7.31
CA LYS A 73 -9.06 -6.62 -8.52
C LYS A 73 -7.95 -5.87 -9.23
N GLY A 74 -7.01 -5.28 -8.48
CA GLY A 74 -5.84 -4.61 -9.08
C GLY A 74 -4.93 -5.55 -9.88
N LYS A 75 -4.94 -6.86 -9.60
CA LYS A 75 -4.19 -7.86 -10.38
C LYS A 75 -4.90 -8.26 -11.68
N GLN A 76 -6.23 -8.15 -11.71
CA GLN A 76 -7.05 -8.51 -12.88
C GLN A 76 -7.05 -7.41 -13.95
N HIS A 77 -6.67 -6.17 -13.59
CA HIS A 77 -6.58 -5.02 -14.48
C HIS A 77 -5.18 -4.36 -14.40
N PRO A 78 -4.15 -4.98 -15.01
CA PRO A 78 -2.80 -4.42 -15.05
C PRO A 78 -2.70 -3.15 -15.91
#